data_AF-A0ABD2NN57-F1
#
_entry.id   AF-A0ABD2NN57-F1
#
_cell.length_a   1.000
_cell.length_b   1.000
_cell.length_c   1.000
_cell.angle_alpha   90.00
_cell.angle_beta   90.00
_cell.angle_gamma   90.00
#
_symmetry.space_group_name_H-M   'P 1'
#
loop_
_entity.id
_entity.type
_entity.pdbx_description
1 polymer ?
#
loop_
_entity_poly.entity_id
_entity_poly.type
_entity_poly.pdbx_seq_one_letter_code
_entity_poly.pdbx_strand_id
1 'polypeptide(L)'
;MSDKRKLKILTLPEKFDVINAVKSGMKKKDVAAHYGLPPSTLSTIIKNEAEIRIKQQFVFRKTTKEVVRKLITDMEQQSASPINVLHAIRMADKAWISVSVTTISNCFKSCGFSMLQEEAPEEPLEPDMSLEADWNKLQNTKVQFEDYSTCDEGLATTRTLMLK
;
A
#
# COMPACT_ATOMS: atom_id res chain seq x y z
N MET A 1 33.31 22.31 -8.29
CA MET A 1 32.55 21.05 -8.30
C MET A 1 31.08 21.41 -8.41
N SER A 2 30.36 20.94 -9.43
CA SER A 2 28.95 21.29 -9.63
C SER A 2 28.11 20.62 -8.55
N ASP A 3 27.36 21.38 -7.77
CA ASP A 3 26.44 20.83 -6.77
C ASP A 3 25.48 19.87 -7.45
N LYS A 4 25.45 18.62 -6.97
CA LYS A 4 24.54 17.60 -7.51
C LYS A 4 23.11 18.06 -7.25
N ARG A 5 22.33 18.23 -8.33
CA ARG A 5 20.93 18.63 -8.27
C ARG A 5 20.14 17.63 -7.39
N LYS A 6 19.40 18.15 -6.40
CA LYS A 6 18.46 17.33 -5.61
C LYS A 6 17.35 16.78 -6.52
N LEU A 7 17.15 15.47 -6.49
CA LEU A 7 16.12 14.80 -7.28
C LEU A 7 14.76 14.94 -6.59
N LYS A 8 13.76 15.46 -7.32
CA LYS A 8 12.37 15.44 -6.89
C LYS A 8 11.74 14.10 -7.28
N ILE A 9 11.25 13.37 -6.29
CA ILE A 9 10.50 12.14 -6.50
C ILE A 9 9.02 12.51 -6.65
N LEU A 10 8.45 12.22 -7.82
CA LEU A 10 7.03 12.36 -8.08
C LEU A 10 6.33 11.02 -7.87
N THR A 11 5.17 11.08 -7.22
CA THR A 11 4.22 9.99 -7.11
C THR A 11 3.58 9.67 -8.47
N LEU A 12 2.96 8.49 -8.60
CA LEU A 12 2.22 8.11 -9.82
C LEU A 12 1.09 9.09 -10.17
N PRO A 13 0.25 9.55 -9.22
CA PRO A 13 -0.77 10.56 -9.48
C PRO A 13 -0.18 11.88 -10.01
N GLU A 14 0.88 12.41 -9.38
CA GLU A 14 1.48 13.67 -9.85
C GLU A 14 2.06 13.54 -11.26
N LYS A 15 2.65 12.40 -11.62
CA LYS A 15 3.09 12.14 -12.99
C LYS A 15 1.92 12.11 -13.97
N PHE A 16 0.78 11.56 -13.57
CA PHE A 16 -0.44 11.55 -14.37
C PHE A 16 -0.99 12.96 -14.57
N ASP A 17 -0.97 13.81 -13.54
CA ASP A 17 -1.41 15.20 -13.61
C ASP A 17 -0.51 16.05 -14.51
N VAL A 18 0.81 15.84 -14.43
CA VAL A 18 1.80 16.44 -15.34
C VAL A 18 1.47 16.10 -16.81
N ILE A 19 1.16 14.83 -17.10
CA ILE A 19 0.79 14.39 -18.45
C ILE A 19 -0.50 15.07 -18.90
N ASN A 20 -1.52 15.15 -18.03
CA ASN A 20 -2.79 15.77 -18.36
C ASN A 20 -2.66 17.28 -18.61
N ALA A 21 -1.83 17.99 -17.83
CA ALA A 21 -1.56 19.41 -18.02
C ALA A 21 -0.88 19.69 -19.37
N VAL A 22 0.04 18.82 -19.81
CA VAL A 22 0.65 18.94 -21.14
C VAL A 22 -0.40 18.66 -22.24
N LYS A 23 -1.25 17.64 -22.05
CA LYS A 23 -2.29 17.28 -23.02
C LYS A 23 -3.43 18.30 -23.10
N SER A 24 -3.70 19.05 -22.04
CA SER A 24 -4.65 20.17 -22.04
C SER A 24 -4.11 21.41 -22.78
N GLY A 25 -2.91 21.33 -23.35
CA GLY A 25 -2.32 22.40 -24.18
C GLY A 25 -1.41 23.36 -23.42
N MET A 26 -1.11 23.13 -22.14
CA MET A 26 -0.13 23.96 -21.43
C MET A 26 1.27 23.78 -22.03
N LYS A 27 2.02 24.88 -22.10
CA LYS A 27 3.40 24.85 -22.59
C LYS A 27 4.27 24.02 -21.66
N LYS A 28 5.07 23.11 -22.22
CA LYS A 28 5.97 22.22 -21.46
C LYS A 28 6.88 22.97 -20.48
N LYS A 29 7.35 24.17 -20.85
CA LYS A 29 8.18 25.02 -19.99
C LYS A 29 7.43 25.43 -18.71
N ASP A 30 6.18 25.83 -18.86
CA ASP A 30 5.36 26.32 -17.76
C ASP A 30 4.93 25.16 -16.85
N VAL A 31 4.58 24.01 -17.44
CA VAL A 31 4.34 22.76 -16.67
C VAL A 31 5.59 22.34 -15.90
N ALA A 32 6.76 22.34 -16.54
CA ALA A 32 8.01 22.00 -15.87
C ALA A 32 8.28 22.95 -14.68
N ALA A 33 8.08 24.25 -14.84
CA ALA A 33 8.25 25.23 -13.77
C ALA A 33 7.24 25.02 -12.63
N HIS A 34 5.96 24.84 -12.95
CA HIS A 34 4.89 24.62 -11.96
C HIS A 34 5.16 23.40 -11.07
N TYR A 35 5.62 22.30 -11.66
CA TYR A 35 5.93 21.07 -10.92
C TYR A 35 7.38 21.02 -10.40
N GLY A 36 8.20 22.05 -10.64
CA GLY A 36 9.61 22.12 -10.21
C GLY A 36 10.50 21.06 -10.88
N LEU A 37 10.23 20.74 -12.15
CA LEU A 37 10.88 19.67 -12.90
C LEU A 37 11.91 20.21 -13.88
N PRO A 38 13.07 19.55 -14.02
CA PRO A 38 13.93 19.76 -15.18
C PRO A 38 13.21 19.43 -16.50
N PRO A 39 13.48 20.15 -17.59
CA PRO A 39 12.87 19.86 -18.90
C PRO A 39 13.11 18.43 -19.40
N SER A 40 14.26 17.84 -19.05
CA SER A 40 14.60 16.45 -19.37
C SER A 40 13.69 15.46 -18.62
N THR A 41 13.42 15.70 -17.33
CA THR A 41 12.52 14.88 -16.52
C THR A 41 11.10 14.91 -17.06
N LEU A 42 10.59 16.08 -17.44
CA LEU A 42 9.27 16.20 -18.07
C LEU A 42 9.20 15.39 -19.37
N SER A 43 10.26 15.44 -20.18
CA SER A 43 10.34 14.67 -21.43
C SER A 43 10.31 13.16 -21.18
N THR A 44 11.02 12.67 -20.16
CA THR A 44 10.98 11.25 -19.76
C THR A 44 9.59 10.83 -19.28
N ILE A 45 8.91 11.67 -18.49
CA ILE A 45 7.54 11.40 -18.03
C ILE A 45 6.58 11.28 -19.21
N ILE A 46 6.67 12.19 -20.18
CA ILE A 46 5.84 12.15 -21.39
C ILE A 46 6.16 10.89 -22.23
N LYS A 47 7.45 10.54 -22.38
CA LYS A 47 7.85 9.32 -23.11
C LYS A 47 7.25 8.05 -22.52
N ASN A 48 7.19 7.97 -21.19
CA ASN A 48 6.65 6.82 -20.46
C ASN A 48 5.15 6.95 -20.16
N GLU A 49 4.43 7.83 -20.86
CA GLU A 49 3.01 8.13 -20.60
C GLU A 49 2.15 6.86 -20.56
N ALA A 50 2.28 5.97 -21.54
CA ALA A 50 1.45 4.78 -21.64
C ALA A 50 1.57 3.88 -20.39
N GLU A 51 2.81 3.64 -19.95
CA GLU A 51 3.07 2.86 -18.74
C GLU A 51 2.54 3.55 -17.49
N ILE A 52 2.74 4.87 -17.37
CA ILE A 52 2.25 5.65 -16.23
C ILE A 52 0.73 5.58 -16.15
N ARG A 53 0.03 5.70 -17.29
CA ARG A 53 -1.44 5.56 -17.35
C ARG A 53 -1.89 4.16 -16.97
N ILE A 54 -1.24 3.12 -17.48
CA ILE A 54 -1.57 1.73 -17.12
C ILE A 54 -1.38 1.50 -15.62
N LYS A 55 -0.25 1.96 -15.05
CA LYS A 55 0.03 1.85 -13.62
C LYS A 55 -0.97 2.63 -12.78
N GLN A 56 -1.29 3.87 -13.16
CA GLN A 56 -2.28 4.70 -12.47
C GLN A 56 -3.68 4.05 -12.53
N GLN A 57 -4.09 3.58 -13.70
CA GLN A 57 -5.35 2.86 -13.91
C GLN A 57 -5.39 1.58 -13.06
N PHE A 58 -4.29 0.81 -13.04
CA PHE A 58 -4.20 -0.41 -12.24
C PHE A 58 -4.37 -0.13 -10.76
N VAL A 59 -3.63 0.84 -10.21
CA VAL A 59 -3.75 1.25 -8.80
C VAL A 59 -5.18 1.68 -8.49
N PHE A 60 -5.74 2.60 -9.28
CA PHE A 60 -7.11 3.06 -9.09
C PHE A 60 -8.15 1.93 -9.18
N ARG A 61 -8.02 1.03 -10.16
CA ARG A 61 -8.93 -0.13 -10.30
C ARG A 61 -8.74 -1.19 -9.22
N LYS A 62 -7.62 -1.20 -8.51
CA LYS A 62 -7.36 -2.13 -7.40
C LYS A 62 -7.90 -1.58 -6.09
N THR A 63 -7.53 -0.35 -5.75
CA THR A 63 -7.80 0.25 -4.44
C THR A 63 -9.20 0.85 -4.35
N THR A 64 -9.73 1.37 -5.46
CA THR A 64 -11.00 2.12 -5.46
C THR A 64 -12.20 1.28 -5.93
N LYS A 65 -11.97 0.02 -6.34
CA LYS A 65 -13.01 -0.87 -6.89
C LYS A 65 -14.15 -1.13 -5.92
N GLU A 66 -13.84 -1.36 -4.65
CA GLU A 66 -14.87 -1.65 -3.65
C GLU A 66 -15.67 -0.39 -3.28
N VAL A 67 -15.04 0.78 -3.33
CA VAL A 67 -15.72 2.08 -3.18
C VAL A 67 -16.72 2.29 -4.33
N VAL A 68 -16.28 2.09 -5.58
CA VAL A 68 -17.15 2.22 -6.76
C VAL A 68 -18.30 1.22 -6.74
N ARG A 69 -18.03 -0.04 -6.36
CA ARG A 69 -19.09 -1.06 -6.21
C ARG A 69 -20.13 -0.66 -5.20
N LYS A 70 -19.71 -0.16 -4.04
CA LYS A 70 -20.64 0.34 -3.04
C LYS A 70 -21.48 1.49 -3.60
N LEU A 71 -20.85 2.45 -4.28
CA LEU A 71 -21.58 3.56 -4.90
C LEU A 71 -22.67 3.07 -5.88
N ILE A 72 -22.34 2.07 -6.71
CA ILE A 72 -23.29 1.48 -7.67
C ILE A 72 -24.45 0.82 -6.93
N THR A 73 -24.18 0.00 -5.91
CA THR A 73 -25.24 -0.63 -5.10
C THR A 73 -26.13 0.40 -4.41
N ASP A 74 -25.53 1.45 -3.86
CA ASP A 74 -26.25 2.56 -3.22
C ASP A 74 -27.16 3.30 -4.24
N MET A 75 -26.70 3.48 -5.49
CA MET A 75 -27.51 4.03 -6.59
C MET A 75 -28.66 3.09 -7.00
N GLU A 76 -28.41 1.80 -7.12
CA GLU A 76 -29.43 0.78 -7.45
C GLU A 76 -30.51 0.69 -6.37
N GLN A 77 -30.12 0.87 -5.10
CA GLN A 77 -31.01 0.81 -3.94
C GLN A 77 -31.63 2.17 -3.58
N GLN A 78 -31.32 3.25 -4.31
CA GLN A 78 -31.70 4.62 -3.97
C GLN A 78 -31.40 5.00 -2.51
N SER A 79 -30.32 4.46 -1.95
CA SER A 79 -29.90 4.70 -0.58
C SER A 79 -28.50 5.29 -0.58
N ALA A 80 -28.40 6.59 -0.30
CA ALA A 80 -27.11 7.28 -0.23
C ALA A 80 -26.54 7.14 1.19
N SER A 81 -25.85 6.02 1.45
CA SER A 81 -25.25 5.78 2.76
C SER A 81 -23.76 6.20 2.78
N PRO A 82 -23.30 6.99 3.76
CA PRO A 82 -21.90 7.35 3.86
C PRO A 82 -21.03 6.11 4.13
N ILE A 83 -19.79 6.13 3.64
CA ILE A 83 -18.79 5.09 3.96
C ILE A 83 -18.45 5.22 5.45
N ASN A 84 -18.70 4.16 6.21
CA ASN A 84 -18.40 4.08 7.63
C ASN A 84 -17.15 3.20 7.84
N VAL A 85 -16.69 3.11 9.09
CA VAL A 85 -15.50 2.32 9.44
C VAL A 85 -15.64 0.85 9.05
N LEU A 86 -16.83 0.25 9.23
CA LEU A 86 -17.09 -1.14 8.83
C LEU A 86 -16.98 -1.33 7.32
N HIS A 87 -17.50 -0.38 6.53
CA HIS A 87 -17.32 -0.37 5.08
C HIS A 87 -15.84 -0.28 4.72
N ALA A 88 -15.08 0.63 5.34
CA ALA A 88 -13.66 0.81 5.07
C ALA A 88 -12.85 -0.47 5.36
N ILE A 89 -13.07 -1.10 6.52
CA ILE A 89 -12.40 -2.37 6.89
C ILE A 89 -12.70 -3.46 5.86
N ARG A 90 -13.98 -3.64 5.50
CA ARG A 90 -14.38 -4.65 4.49
C ARG A 90 -13.81 -4.35 3.10
N MET A 91 -13.70 -3.08 2.72
CA MET A 91 -13.09 -2.69 1.45
C MET A 91 -11.59 -3.00 1.45
N ALA A 92 -10.89 -2.73 2.55
CA ALA A 92 -9.46 -3.03 2.71
C ALA A 92 -9.21 -4.54 2.66
N ASP A 93 -9.99 -5.34 3.39
CA ASP A 93 -9.91 -6.80 3.39
C ASP A 93 -10.10 -7.38 1.97
N LYS A 94 -11.17 -6.99 1.27
CA LYS A 94 -11.39 -7.42 -0.12
C LYS A 94 -10.28 -6.98 -1.07
N ALA A 95 -9.76 -5.77 -0.89
CA ALA A 95 -8.63 -5.28 -1.70
C ALA A 95 -7.38 -6.13 -1.45
N TRP A 96 -7.08 -6.46 -0.20
CA TRP A 96 -5.97 -7.31 0.21
C TRP A 96 -6.07 -8.72 -0.38
N ILE A 97 -7.21 -9.40 -0.18
CA ILE A 97 -7.46 -10.75 -0.70
C ILE A 97 -7.31 -10.81 -2.23
N SER A 98 -7.63 -9.73 -2.93
CA SER A 98 -7.49 -9.70 -4.39
C SER A 98 -6.04 -9.65 -4.88
N VAL A 99 -5.05 -9.37 -4.02
CA VAL A 99 -3.63 -9.28 -4.39
C VAL A 99 -3.08 -10.69 -4.59
N SER A 100 -2.60 -10.98 -5.80
CA SER A 100 -2.03 -12.30 -6.08
C SER A 100 -0.68 -12.48 -5.38
N VAL A 101 -0.37 -13.71 -4.97
CA VAL A 101 0.93 -14.09 -4.39
C VAL A 101 2.09 -13.69 -5.31
N THR A 102 1.88 -13.77 -6.63
CA THR A 102 2.86 -13.30 -7.63
C THR A 102 3.12 -11.79 -7.54
N THR A 103 2.08 -10.98 -7.30
CA THR A 103 2.23 -9.53 -7.10
C THR A 103 3.04 -9.25 -5.84
N ILE A 104 2.72 -9.93 -4.73
CA ILE A 104 3.46 -9.81 -3.47
C ILE A 104 4.93 -10.18 -3.69
N SER A 105 5.19 -11.34 -4.31
CA SER A 105 6.55 -11.79 -4.62
C SER A 105 7.33 -10.79 -5.47
N ASN A 106 6.71 -10.21 -6.50
CA ASN A 106 7.36 -9.21 -7.35
C ASN A 106 7.66 -7.91 -6.58
N CYS A 107 6.80 -7.50 -5.65
CA CYS A 107 7.06 -6.37 -4.75
C CYS A 107 8.27 -6.62 -3.86
N PHE A 108 8.34 -7.79 -3.19
CA PHE A 108 9.48 -8.17 -2.35
C PHE A 108 10.79 -8.18 -3.14
N LYS A 109 10.80 -8.76 -4.35
CA LYS A 109 11.96 -8.76 -5.26
C LYS A 109 12.39 -7.33 -5.63
N SER A 110 11.43 -6.47 -5.95
CA SER A 110 11.70 -5.08 -6.35
C SER A 110 12.29 -4.25 -5.21
N CYS A 111 11.96 -4.59 -3.96
CA CYS A 111 12.49 -3.95 -2.77
C CYS A 111 13.83 -4.56 -2.29
N GLY A 112 14.39 -5.53 -3.02
CA GLY A 112 15.65 -6.17 -2.65
C GLY A 112 15.52 -7.23 -1.56
N PHE A 113 14.30 -7.63 -1.18
CA PHE A 113 14.05 -8.75 -0.28
C PHE A 113 14.20 -10.11 -0.99
N SER A 114 15.14 -10.22 -1.93
CA SER A 114 15.52 -11.51 -2.51
C SER A 114 16.25 -12.32 -1.44
N MET A 115 15.55 -13.31 -0.88
CA MET A 115 16.01 -14.44 -0.05
C MET A 115 17.53 -14.47 0.20
N LEU A 116 18.01 -13.58 1.06
CA LEU A 116 19.23 -13.76 1.83
C LEU A 116 18.73 -14.22 3.20
N GLN A 117 18.78 -15.54 3.40
CA GLN A 117 18.67 -16.11 4.74
C GLN A 117 19.96 -15.79 5.47
N GLU A 118 19.95 -14.72 6.23
CA GLU A 118 20.66 -14.71 7.51
C GLU A 118 19.56 -14.64 8.56
N GLU A 119 19.35 -15.76 9.27
CA GLU A 119 18.50 -15.75 10.46
C GLU A 119 19.19 -14.81 11.45
N ALA A 120 18.61 -13.63 11.65
CA ALA A 120 19.04 -12.73 12.71
C ALA A 120 18.93 -13.49 14.03
N PRO A 121 19.97 -13.46 14.89
CA PRO A 121 19.87 -14.02 16.23
C PRO A 121 18.64 -13.44 16.92
N GLU A 122 17.80 -14.31 17.45
CA GLU A 122 16.64 -13.94 18.26
C GLU A 122 17.17 -13.19 19.48
N GLU A 123 17.00 -11.86 19.52
CA GLU A 123 17.27 -11.09 20.73
C GLU A 123 16.24 -11.50 21.78
N PRO A 124 16.67 -11.91 22.99
CA PRO A 124 15.75 -12.19 24.08
C PRO A 124 14.89 -10.95 24.35
N LEU A 125 13.59 -11.06 24.09
CA LEU A 125 12.63 -10.02 24.47
C LEU A 125 12.51 -10.07 26.00
N GLU A 126 13.00 -9.02 26.66
CA GLU A 126 12.78 -8.82 28.09
C GLU A 126 11.25 -8.75 28.36
N PRO A 127 10.71 -9.54 29.30
CA PRO A 127 9.28 -9.55 29.57
C PRO A 127 8.82 -8.17 30.06
N ASP A 128 7.88 -7.58 29.32
CA ASP A 128 7.23 -6.31 29.70
C ASP A 128 6.26 -6.57 30.87
N MET A 129 6.82 -6.49 32.08
CA MET A 129 6.07 -6.61 33.35
C MET A 129 4.87 -5.65 33.46
N SER A 130 4.85 -4.56 32.69
CA SER A 130 3.73 -3.60 32.67
C SER A 130 2.51 -4.16 31.96
N LEU A 131 2.70 -4.90 30.86
CA LEU A 131 1.61 -5.49 30.08
C LEU A 131 0.90 -6.60 30.84
N GLU A 132 1.64 -7.44 31.56
CA GLU A 132 1.08 -8.53 32.37
C GLU A 132 0.25 -7.99 33.56
N ALA A 133 0.72 -6.91 34.19
CA ALA A 133 -0.03 -6.22 35.24
C ALA A 133 -1.36 -5.62 34.74
N ASP A 134 -1.40 -5.14 33.50
CA ASP A 134 -2.61 -4.63 32.88
C ASP A 134 -3.59 -5.75 32.49
N TRP A 135 -3.08 -6.91 32.05
CA TRP A 135 -3.93 -8.06 31.74
C TRP A 135 -4.61 -8.64 32.98
N ASN A 136 -3.91 -8.66 34.11
CA ASN A 136 -4.44 -9.11 35.39
C ASN A 136 -5.62 -8.28 35.91
N LYS A 137 -5.90 -7.11 35.33
CA LYS A 137 -7.08 -6.28 35.64
C LYS A 137 -8.35 -6.75 34.92
N LEU A 138 -8.23 -7.57 33.86
CA LEU A 138 -9.35 -8.07 33.05
C LEU A 138 -10.07 -9.29 33.69
N GLN A 139 -10.21 -9.32 35.03
CA GLN A 139 -10.63 -10.51 35.82
C GLN A 139 -12.02 -11.09 35.52
N ASN A 140 -12.75 -10.58 34.53
CA ASN A 140 -14.06 -11.08 34.12
C ASN A 140 -14.15 -11.51 32.64
N THR A 141 -13.02 -11.62 31.93
CA THR A 141 -12.99 -12.19 30.58
C THR A 141 -12.50 -13.63 30.62
N LYS A 142 -13.13 -14.52 29.84
CA LYS A 142 -12.72 -15.93 29.68
C LYS A 142 -11.38 -16.13 28.94
N VAL A 143 -10.65 -15.05 28.64
CA VAL A 143 -9.43 -15.05 27.82
C VAL A 143 -8.25 -14.72 28.73
N GLN A 144 -7.29 -15.63 28.82
CA GLN A 144 -6.05 -15.46 29.59
C GLN A 144 -4.97 -14.79 28.75
N PHE A 145 -3.91 -14.30 29.40
CA PHE A 145 -2.79 -13.63 28.72
C PHE A 145 -2.13 -14.58 27.73
N GLU A 146 -1.92 -15.83 28.15
CA GLU A 146 -1.38 -16.89 27.31
C GLU A 146 -2.21 -17.15 26.04
N ASP A 147 -3.54 -17.07 26.13
CA ASP A 147 -4.42 -17.24 24.97
C ASP A 147 -4.22 -16.12 23.92
N TYR A 148 -3.81 -14.93 24.38
CA TYR A 148 -3.49 -13.79 23.52
C TYR A 148 -2.05 -13.85 23.00
N SER A 149 -1.07 -14.16 23.86
CA SER A 149 0.35 -14.21 23.46
C SER A 149 0.63 -15.32 22.46
N THR A 150 -0.09 -16.44 22.57
CA THR A 150 0.08 -17.62 21.70
C THR A 150 -0.95 -17.68 20.58
N CYS A 151 -1.78 -16.65 20.39
CA CYS A 151 -2.89 -16.69 19.42
C CYS A 151 -2.46 -16.90 17.97
N ASP A 152 -1.21 -16.55 17.64
CA ASP A 152 -0.59 -16.71 16.33
C ASP A 152 0.42 -17.87 16.26
N GLU A 153 0.66 -18.57 17.37
CA GLU A 153 1.49 -19.77 17.39
C GLU A 153 0.85 -20.87 16.51
N GLY A 154 1.61 -21.34 15.53
CA GLY A 154 1.15 -22.39 14.61
C GLY A 154 0.31 -21.91 13.42
N LEU A 155 0.14 -20.60 13.22
CA LEU A 155 -0.39 -20.09 11.95
C LEU A 155 0.54 -20.51 10.80
N ALA A 156 -0.08 -20.96 9.71
CA ALA A 156 0.66 -21.33 8.50
C ALA A 156 1.34 -20.08 7.91
N THR A 157 2.60 -19.87 8.26
CA THR A 157 3.42 -18.84 7.65
C THR A 157 3.82 -19.28 6.24
N THR A 158 4.24 -18.32 5.41
CA THR A 158 4.70 -18.58 4.04
C THR A 158 5.82 -19.64 3.98
N ARG A 159 6.57 -19.84 5.09
CA ARG A 159 7.60 -20.88 5.24
C ARG A 159 6.99 -22.28 5.33
N THR A 160 5.91 -22.47 6.09
CA THR A 160 5.28 -23.78 6.34
C THR A 160 4.58 -24.35 5.10
N LEU A 161 4.11 -23.49 4.18
CA LEU A 161 3.41 -23.89 2.96
C LEU A 161 4.34 -24.26 1.78
N MET A 162 5.64 -23.94 1.86
CA MET A 162 6.63 -24.23 0.80
C MET A 162 7.31 -25.60 0.96
N LEU A 163 6.97 -26.37 2.00
CA LEU A 163 7.56 -27.68 2.33
C LEU A 163 6.63 -28.88 2.05
N LYS A 164 5.65 -28.72 1.16
CA LYS A 164 4.84 -29.84 0.65
C LYS A 164 5.06 -30.07 -0.83
#